data_AF-A0EKX9-F1
#
_entry.id   AF-A0EKX9-F1
#
_cell.length_a   1.000
_cell.length_b   1.000
_cell.length_c   1.000
_cell.angle_alpha   90.00
_cell.angle_beta   90.00
_cell.angle_gamma   90.00
#
_symmetry.space_group_name_H-M   'P 1'
#
loop_
_entity.id
_entity.type
_entity.pdbx_description
1 polymer ?
#
loop_
_entity_poly.entity_id
_entity_poly.type
_entity_poly.pdbx_seq_one_letter_code
_entity_poly.pdbx_strand_id
1 'polypeptide(L)'
;LGWGLVADINETTFELRLGILQAKVEQMNMYVPKDVLEFLARNIKSNIRELEGALNKVTHTSLIGRSMTVESASETLIDLLRSNHRSVTIEEIQKKVAEFFNIKVADMQSNRRLRSLARPRQIAMYFAKKFTQK
;
A
#
# COMPACT_ATOMS: atom_id res chain seq x y z
N LEU A 1 37.22 3.73 21.20
CA LEU A 1 36.34 2.66 20.67
C LEU A 1 35.40 3.30 19.66
N GLY A 2 35.65 3.13 18.36
CA GLY A 2 34.89 3.81 17.31
C GLY A 2 34.84 2.99 16.04
N TRP A 3 34.48 1.72 16.16
CA TRP A 3 34.25 0.81 15.04
C TRP A 3 32.74 0.53 14.98
N GLY A 4 32.02 1.37 14.25
CA GLY A 4 30.61 1.15 13.95
C GLY A 4 30.47 0.93 12.45
N LEU A 5 30.13 -0.30 12.04
CA LEU A 5 29.71 -0.58 10.68
C LEU A 5 28.31 0.01 10.50
N VAL A 6 28.19 1.03 9.66
CA VAL A 6 26.89 1.60 9.28
C VAL A 6 26.39 0.81 8.08
N ALA A 7 25.25 0.14 8.22
CA ALA A 7 24.59 -0.57 7.14
C ALA A 7 23.22 0.07 6.90
N ASP A 8 22.96 0.43 5.65
CA ASP A 8 21.69 1.02 5.25
C ASP A 8 20.60 -0.06 5.19
N ILE A 9 19.42 0.27 5.72
CA ILE A 9 18.22 -0.56 5.64
C ILE A 9 17.36 0.00 4.51
N ASN A 10 17.24 -0.78 3.44
CA ASN A 10 16.43 -0.43 2.26
C ASN A 10 15.00 -0.96 2.37
N GLU A 11 14.12 -0.46 1.50
CA GLU A 11 12.77 -1.03 1.34
C GLU A 11 12.84 -2.53 0.99
N THR A 12 11.86 -3.28 1.49
CA THR A 12 11.80 -4.71 1.21
C THR A 12 11.45 -4.96 -0.24
N THR A 13 12.18 -5.86 -0.91
CA THR A 13 11.78 -6.35 -2.24
C THR A 13 10.67 -7.41 -2.10
N PHE A 14 10.02 -7.74 -3.21
CA PHE A 14 9.03 -8.82 -3.22
C PHE A 14 9.65 -10.15 -2.77
N GLU A 15 10.84 -10.45 -3.30
CA GLU A 15 11.61 -11.66 -3.02
C GLU A 15 11.98 -11.74 -1.54
N LEU A 16 12.38 -10.61 -0.94
CA LEU A 16 12.70 -10.54 0.48
C LEU A 16 11.45 -10.76 1.35
N ARG A 17 10.32 -10.15 1.01
CA ARG A 17 9.05 -10.37 1.72
C ARG A 17 8.60 -11.83 1.63
N LEU A 18 8.69 -12.43 0.45
CA LEU A 18 8.35 -13.84 0.25
C LEU A 18 9.28 -14.76 1.07
N GLY A 19 10.59 -14.50 1.06
CA GLY A 19 11.55 -15.26 1.85
C GLY A 19 11.33 -15.14 3.36
N ILE A 20 10.98 -13.95 3.85
CA ILE A 20 10.59 -13.75 5.26
C ILE A 20 9.37 -14.60 5.60
N LEU A 21 8.32 -14.58 4.76
CA LEU A 21 7.12 -15.36 4.98
C LEU A 21 7.41 -16.87 4.99
N GLN A 22 8.22 -17.36 4.05
CA GLN A 22 8.63 -18.77 3.99
C GLN A 22 9.36 -19.21 5.25
N ALA A 23 10.38 -18.44 5.69
CA ALA A 23 11.12 -18.71 6.91
C ALA A 23 10.21 -18.72 8.15
N LYS A 24 9.20 -17.84 8.20
CA LYS A 24 8.23 -17.81 9.31
C LYS A 24 7.30 -19.02 9.32
N VAL A 25 6.82 -19.45 8.16
CA VAL A 25 5.96 -20.64 8.04
C VAL A 25 6.72 -21.89 8.46
N GLU A 26 7.99 -22.02 8.07
CA GLU A 26 8.89 -23.08 8.52
C GLU A 26 9.08 -23.06 10.04
N GLN A 27 9.32 -21.89 10.64
CA GLN A 27 9.43 -21.73 12.10
C GLN A 27 8.15 -22.09 12.86
N MET A 28 6.98 -21.80 12.28
CA MET A 28 5.68 -22.14 12.86
C MET A 28 5.34 -23.63 12.69
N ASN A 29 6.10 -24.38 11.89
CA ASN A 29 5.83 -25.77 11.51
C ASN A 29 4.40 -25.95 10.96
N MET A 30 3.96 -24.99 10.15
CA MET A 30 2.64 -24.97 9.51
C MET A 30 2.79 -25.09 7.99
N TYR A 31 1.77 -25.63 7.32
CA TYR A 31 1.70 -25.58 5.87
C TYR A 31 0.83 -24.39 5.44
N VAL A 32 1.41 -23.45 4.68
CA VAL A 32 0.67 -22.36 4.04
C VAL A 32 0.85 -22.49 2.52
N PRO A 33 -0.25 -22.51 1.73
CA PRO A 33 -0.17 -22.56 0.29
C PRO A 33 0.66 -21.41 -0.32
N LYS A 34 1.44 -21.73 -1.35
CA LYS A 34 2.40 -20.80 -1.96
C LYS A 34 1.72 -19.56 -2.56
N ASP A 35 0.57 -19.75 -3.19
CA ASP A 35 -0.28 -18.68 -3.72
C ASP A 35 -0.73 -17.68 -2.65
N VAL A 36 -1.05 -18.15 -1.44
CA VAL A 36 -1.35 -17.29 -0.29
C VAL A 36 -0.12 -16.50 0.13
N LEU A 37 1.06 -17.12 0.20
CA LEU A 37 2.30 -16.41 0.55
C LEU A 37 2.67 -15.35 -0.50
N GLU A 38 2.56 -15.68 -1.78
CA GLU A 38 2.76 -14.72 -2.87
C GLU A 38 1.74 -13.58 -2.82
N PHE A 39 0.48 -13.89 -2.52
CA PHE A 39 -0.57 -12.89 -2.34
C PHE A 39 -0.22 -11.91 -1.22
N LEU A 40 0.20 -12.40 -0.05
CA LEU A 40 0.62 -11.55 1.07
C LEU A 40 1.83 -10.67 0.69
N ALA A 41 2.87 -11.26 0.10
CA ALA A 41 4.09 -10.53 -0.29
C ALA A 41 3.84 -9.47 -1.39
N ARG A 42 2.85 -9.67 -2.26
CA ARG A 42 2.46 -8.69 -3.30
C ARG A 42 1.67 -7.52 -2.72
N ASN A 43 0.75 -7.80 -1.80
CA ASN A 43 -0.21 -6.80 -1.34
C ASN A 43 0.23 -6.03 -0.09
N ILE A 44 1.15 -6.57 0.70
CA ILE A 44 1.62 -5.96 1.95
C ILE A 44 3.02 -5.39 1.75
N LYS A 45 3.11 -4.09 1.46
CA LYS A 45 4.37 -3.40 1.12
C LYS A 45 4.82 -2.39 2.17
N SER A 46 3.94 -2.02 3.10
CA SER A 46 4.16 -1.03 4.16
C SER A 46 5.38 -1.33 5.04
N ASN A 47 5.41 -2.47 5.75
CA ASN A 47 6.52 -2.86 6.62
C ASN A 47 6.45 -4.37 6.98
N ILE A 48 7.56 -4.90 7.53
CA ILE A 48 7.69 -6.32 7.89
C ILE A 48 6.72 -6.73 9.02
N ARG A 49 6.40 -5.83 9.96
CA ARG A 49 5.49 -6.15 11.07
C ARG A 49 4.07 -6.40 10.58
N GLU A 50 3.57 -5.60 9.64
CA GLU A 50 2.26 -5.83 9.01
C GLU A 50 2.23 -7.11 8.18
N LEU A 51 3.33 -7.43 7.50
CA LEU A 51 3.49 -8.67 6.73
C LEU A 51 3.37 -9.90 7.64
N GLU A 52 4.12 -9.92 8.75
CA GLU A 52 4.06 -10.99 9.74
C GLU A 52 2.68 -11.05 10.44
N GLY A 53 2.11 -9.90 10.77
CA GLY A 53 0.78 -9.81 11.38
C GLY A 53 -0.32 -10.38 10.48
N ALA A 54 -0.24 -10.13 9.17
CA ALA A 54 -1.17 -10.71 8.21
C ALA A 54 -1.01 -12.22 8.06
N LEU A 55 0.23 -12.73 8.02
CA LEU A 55 0.49 -14.16 8.04
C LEU A 55 -0.14 -14.82 9.27
N ASN A 56 0.11 -14.27 10.46
CA ASN A 56 -0.48 -14.76 11.71
C ASN A 56 -2.00 -14.76 11.67
N LYS A 57 -2.62 -13.71 11.14
CA LYS A 57 -4.09 -13.62 11.07
C LYS A 57 -4.67 -14.73 10.17
N VAL A 58 -4.04 -14.97 9.01
CA VAL A 58 -4.45 -16.02 8.07
C VAL A 58 -4.26 -17.42 8.68
N THR A 59 -3.12 -17.67 9.32
CA THR A 59 -2.86 -18.97 9.97
C THR A 59 -3.82 -19.23 11.13
N HIS A 60 -4.13 -18.21 11.94
CA HIS A 60 -5.14 -18.32 13.01
C HIS A 60 -6.54 -18.61 12.48
N THR A 61 -6.95 -18.00 11.35
CA THR A 61 -8.26 -18.32 10.77
C THR A 61 -8.36 -19.76 10.27
N SER A 62 -7.24 -20.37 9.86
CA SER A 62 -7.21 -21.79 9.48
C SER A 62 -7.50 -22.71 10.67
N LEU A 63 -7.09 -22.34 11.88
CA LEU A 63 -7.39 -23.10 13.11
C LEU A 63 -8.89 -23.12 13.46
N ILE A 64 -9.67 -22.18 12.92
CA ILE A 64 -11.13 -22.09 13.12
C ILE A 64 -11.87 -22.79 11.96
N GLY A 65 -11.15 -23.59 11.15
CA GLY A 65 -11.73 -24.41 10.09
C GLY A 65 -11.95 -23.68 8.76
N ARG A 66 -11.43 -22.45 8.60
CA ARG A 66 -11.43 -21.81 7.27
C ARG A 66 -10.36 -22.42 6.38
N SER A 67 -10.70 -22.62 5.11
CA SER A 67 -9.70 -22.98 4.09
C SER A 67 -8.68 -21.86 3.97
N MET A 68 -7.42 -22.22 3.70
CA MET A 68 -6.34 -21.26 3.53
C MET A 68 -6.13 -21.02 2.05
N THR A 69 -7.03 -20.23 1.45
CA THR A 69 -7.00 -19.85 0.03
C THR A 69 -6.79 -18.35 -0.10
N VAL A 70 -6.49 -17.88 -1.32
CA VAL A 70 -6.32 -16.45 -1.59
C VAL A 70 -7.61 -15.68 -1.29
N GLU A 71 -8.78 -16.27 -1.58
CA GLU A 71 -10.08 -15.67 -1.32
C GLU A 71 -10.31 -15.47 0.18
N SER A 72 -10.11 -16.52 0.99
CA SER A 72 -10.32 -16.43 2.44
C SER A 72 -9.31 -15.50 3.12
N ALA A 73 -8.06 -15.46 2.62
CA ALA A 73 -7.04 -14.52 3.08
C ALA A 73 -7.44 -13.07 2.73
N SER A 74 -7.92 -12.83 1.51
CA SER A 74 -8.39 -11.52 1.06
C SER A 74 -9.56 -11.00 1.90
N GLU A 75 -10.54 -11.86 2.20
CA GLU A 75 -11.66 -11.52 3.09
C GLU A 75 -11.17 -11.20 4.52
N THR A 76 -10.28 -12.02 5.06
CA THR A 76 -9.76 -11.88 6.42
C THR A 76 -8.92 -10.60 6.59
N LEU A 77 -8.28 -10.16 5.52
CA LEU A 77 -7.35 -9.04 5.50
C LEU A 77 -7.92 -7.76 4.86
N ILE A 78 -9.23 -7.70 4.60
CA ILE A 78 -9.82 -6.60 3.82
C ILE A 78 -9.49 -5.20 4.37
N ASP A 79 -9.52 -5.02 5.68
CA ASP A 79 -9.21 -3.72 6.31
C ASP A 79 -7.72 -3.36 6.20
N LEU A 80 -6.84 -4.36 6.37
CA LEU A 80 -5.39 -4.20 6.21
C LEU A 80 -5.02 -3.89 4.76
N LEU A 81 -5.65 -4.57 3.81
CA LEU A 81 -5.44 -4.33 2.38
C LEU A 81 -5.91 -2.94 1.96
N ARG A 82 -7.02 -2.46 2.54
CA ARG A 82 -7.50 -1.09 2.34
C ARG A 82 -6.53 -0.04 2.89
N SER A 83 -5.96 -0.26 4.08
CA SER A 83 -4.98 0.68 4.64
C SER A 83 -3.64 0.68 3.91
N ASN A 84 -3.27 -0.44 3.29
CA ASN A 84 -2.02 -0.56 2.52
C ASN A 84 -2.14 -0.04 1.08
N HIS A 85 -3.36 0.20 0.59
CA HIS A 85 -3.54 0.96 -0.65
C HIS A 85 -3.18 2.41 -0.38
N ARG A 86 -2.06 2.86 -0.96
CA ARG A 86 -1.62 4.26 -0.92
C ARG A 86 -2.78 5.14 -1.40
N SER A 87 -3.38 5.88 -0.47
CA SER A 87 -4.38 6.88 -0.79
C SER A 87 -3.75 7.91 -1.71
N VAL A 88 -4.40 8.18 -2.84
CA VAL A 88 -3.99 9.26 -3.74
C VAL A 88 -4.04 10.57 -2.97
N THR A 89 -2.96 11.35 -2.97
CA THR A 89 -2.94 12.63 -2.23
C THR A 89 -3.51 13.78 -3.07
N ILE A 90 -3.93 14.85 -2.39
CA ILE A 90 -4.42 16.06 -3.07
C ILE A 90 -3.29 16.66 -3.94
N GLU A 91 -2.05 16.62 -3.47
CA GLU A 91 -0.87 17.10 -4.20
C GLU A 91 -0.61 16.29 -5.47
N GLU A 92 -0.73 14.96 -5.41
CA GLU A 92 -0.60 14.08 -6.56
C GLU A 92 -1.68 14.38 -7.62
N ILE A 93 -2.93 14.60 -7.18
CA ILE A 93 -4.04 15.00 -8.05
C ILE A 93 -3.76 16.36 -8.69
N GLN A 94 -3.38 17.37 -7.90
CA GLN A 94 -3.09 18.70 -8.41
C GLN A 94 -1.94 18.67 -9.42
N LYS A 95 -0.87 17.91 -9.16
CA LYS A 95 0.26 17.73 -10.07
C LYS A 95 -0.18 17.11 -11.39
N LYS A 96 -0.97 16.03 -11.35
CA LYS A 96 -1.45 15.35 -12.56
C LYS A 96 -2.42 16.20 -13.38
N VAL A 97 -3.31 16.94 -12.72
CA VAL A 97 -4.22 17.87 -13.40
C VAL A 97 -3.46 19.05 -14.00
N ALA A 98 -2.48 19.61 -13.29
CA ALA A 98 -1.65 20.71 -13.79
C ALA A 98 -0.83 20.28 -15.02
N GLU A 99 -0.25 19.08 -14.99
CA GLU A 99 0.45 18.46 -16.12
C GLU A 99 -0.47 18.31 -17.34
N PHE A 100 -1.69 17.77 -17.15
CA PHE A 100 -2.65 17.57 -18.25
C PHE A 100 -3.10 18.88 -18.91
N PHE A 101 -3.30 19.94 -18.12
CA PHE A 101 -3.72 21.26 -18.63
C PHE A 101 -2.54 22.18 -18.98
N ASN A 102 -1.30 21.70 -18.86
CA ASN A 102 -0.06 22.45 -19.10
C ASN A 102 0.00 23.79 -18.34
N ILE A 103 -0.32 23.74 -17.04
CA ILE A 103 -0.23 24.88 -16.12
C ILE A 103 0.75 24.57 -14.98
N LYS A 104 1.21 25.59 -14.25
CA LYS A 104 2.05 25.34 -13.08
C LYS A 104 1.17 24.92 -11.90
N VAL A 105 1.66 24.03 -11.05
CA VAL A 105 0.96 23.66 -9.80
C VAL A 105 0.71 24.89 -8.93
N ALA A 106 1.62 25.87 -8.92
CA ALA A 106 1.42 27.15 -8.23
C ALA A 106 0.19 27.93 -8.71
N ASP A 107 -0.20 27.81 -9.98
CA ASP A 107 -1.39 28.47 -10.53
C ASP A 107 -2.70 27.86 -9.96
N MET A 108 -2.64 26.63 -9.44
CA MET A 108 -3.76 25.97 -8.76
C MET A 108 -4.08 26.58 -7.39
N GLN A 109 -3.16 27.36 -6.82
CA GLN A 109 -3.34 28.06 -5.54
C GLN A 109 -3.66 29.56 -5.73
N SER A 110 -3.67 30.03 -6.99
CA SER A 110 -3.90 31.44 -7.32
C SER A 110 -5.38 31.85 -7.20
N ASN A 111 -5.62 33.07 -6.70
CA ASN A 111 -6.95 33.70 -6.64
C ASN A 111 -7.50 34.16 -8.00
N ARG A 112 -6.69 34.06 -9.07
CA ARG A 112 -7.10 34.46 -10.43
C ARG A 112 -8.30 33.64 -10.90
N ARG A 113 -9.29 34.25 -11.53
CA ARG A 113 -10.54 33.58 -11.97
C ARG A 113 -10.60 33.26 -13.47
N LEU A 114 -9.44 33.29 -14.15
CA LEU A 114 -9.33 32.95 -15.57
C LEU A 114 -9.85 31.52 -15.81
N ARG A 115 -10.67 31.33 -16.86
CA ARG A 115 -11.29 30.03 -17.17
C ARG A 115 -10.27 28.91 -17.36
N SER A 116 -9.11 29.23 -17.94
CA SER A 116 -7.96 28.33 -18.14
C SER A 116 -7.35 27.81 -16.83
N LEU A 117 -7.56 28.50 -15.70
CA LEU A 117 -7.10 28.09 -14.38
C LEU A 117 -8.24 27.56 -13.50
N ALA A 118 -9.45 28.12 -13.66
CA ALA A 118 -10.61 27.75 -12.86
C ALA A 118 -11.10 26.32 -13.18
N ARG A 119 -11.14 25.92 -14.46
CA ARG A 119 -11.55 24.57 -14.86
C ARG A 119 -10.62 23.48 -14.32
N PRO A 120 -9.29 23.57 -14.49
CA PRO A 120 -8.35 22.61 -13.88
C PRO A 120 -8.54 22.49 -12.37
N ARG A 121 -8.70 23.61 -11.64
CA ARG A 121 -8.99 23.59 -10.19
C ARG A 121 -10.27 22.84 -9.85
N GLN A 122 -11.37 23.10 -10.56
CA GLN A 122 -12.63 22.41 -10.33
C GLN A 122 -12.52 20.90 -10.53
N ILE A 123 -11.78 20.47 -11.57
CA ILE A 123 -11.51 19.06 -11.85
C ILE A 123 -10.66 18.44 -10.75
N ALA A 124 -9.58 19.12 -10.33
CA ALA A 124 -8.75 18.67 -9.22
C ALA A 124 -9.55 18.55 -7.91
N MET A 125 -10.43 19.52 -7.60
CA MET A 125 -11.33 19.45 -6.43
C MET A 125 -12.32 18.28 -6.54
N TYR A 126 -12.88 18.02 -7.72
CA TYR A 126 -13.76 16.88 -7.94
C TYR A 126 -13.03 15.55 -7.72
N PHE A 127 -11.82 15.40 -8.28
CA PHE A 127 -11.01 14.22 -8.09
C PHE A 127 -10.57 14.05 -6.64
N ALA A 128 -10.16 15.11 -5.95
CA ALA A 128 -9.84 15.05 -4.53
C ALA A 128 -11.05 14.52 -3.75
N LYS A 129 -12.23 15.13 -3.93
CA LYS A 129 -13.46 14.67 -3.27
C LYS A 129 -13.81 13.20 -3.56
N LYS A 130 -13.47 12.68 -4.73
CA LYS A 130 -13.81 11.31 -5.16
C LYS A 130 -12.79 10.26 -4.76
N PHE A 131 -11.51 10.62 -4.75
CA PHE A 131 -10.40 9.66 -4.66
C PHE A 131 -9.52 9.81 -3.42
N THR A 132 -9.69 10.87 -2.63
CA THR A 132 -9.05 10.99 -1.31
C THR A 132 -10.07 10.63 -0.22
N GLN A 133 -9.67 9.81 0.75
CA GLN A 133 -10.47 9.62 1.96
C GLN A 133 -10.38 10.89 2.83
N LYS A 134 -11.47 11.22 3.54
CA LYS A 134 -11.57 12.39 4.41
C LYS A 134 -10.60 12.31 5.59
#